data_AF-A6TKB9-F1
#
_entry.id   AF-A6TKB9-F1
#
_cell.length_a   1.000
_cell.length_b   1.000
_cell.length_c   1.000
_cell.angle_alpha   90.00
_cell.angle_beta   90.00
_cell.angle_gamma   90.00
#
_symmetry.space_group_name_H-M   'P 1'
#
loop_
_entity.id
_entity.type
_entity.pdbx_description
1 polymer ?
#
loop_
_entity_poly.entity_id
_entity_poly.type
_entity_poly.pdbx_seq_one_letter_code
_entity_poly.pdbx_strand_id
1 'polypeptide(L)'
;MENWLEKITIDDLDEPYYTIATKIGFEATLELAKMVQGSQIYFPTIVKSCDPKRKELIKEEFNGYNYRELAAKYGFTERWVREICSELVKKERNKPHHSQLSLF
;
A
#
# COMPACT_ATOMS: atom_id res chain seq x y z
N MET A 1 34.32 12.16 17.23
CA MET A 1 34.05 10.84 17.83
C MET A 1 34.50 9.81 16.81
N GLU A 2 35.40 8.90 17.18
CA GLU A 2 35.83 7.82 16.29
C GLU A 2 34.61 7.05 15.78
N ASN A 3 34.49 6.97 14.46
CA ASN A 3 33.42 6.24 13.80
C ASN A 3 33.79 4.75 13.84
N TRP A 4 33.70 4.14 15.02
CA TRP A 4 33.95 2.71 15.23
C TRP A 4 33.12 1.82 14.31
N LEU A 5 32.03 2.36 13.74
CA LEU A 5 31.23 1.75 12.67
C LEU A 5 32.04 1.37 11.43
N GLU A 6 33.16 2.05 11.14
CA GLU A 6 34.04 1.71 9.99
C GLU A 6 34.81 0.41 10.20
N LYS A 7 34.88 -0.09 11.44
CA LYS A 7 35.54 -1.35 11.80
C LYS A 7 34.55 -2.51 11.93
N ILE A 8 33.24 -2.24 11.82
CA ILE A 8 32.18 -3.24 11.92
C ILE A 8 31.96 -3.86 10.56
N THR A 9 31.78 -5.18 10.56
CA THR A 9 31.37 -5.94 9.39
C THR A 9 29.93 -6.43 9.54
N ILE A 10 29.37 -6.97 8.46
CA ILE A 10 28.00 -7.51 8.50
C ILE A 10 27.89 -8.64 9.52
N ASP A 11 28.93 -9.45 9.69
CA ASP A 11 28.96 -10.60 10.60
C ASP A 11 28.95 -10.20 12.08
N ASP A 12 29.23 -8.94 12.40
CA ASP A 12 29.16 -8.40 13.75
C ASP A 12 27.75 -7.90 14.12
N LEU A 13 26.80 -7.93 13.18
CA LEU A 13 25.42 -7.49 13.41
C LEU A 13 24.57 -8.65 13.95
N ASP A 14 23.75 -8.35 14.95
CA ASP A 14 22.68 -9.25 15.40
C ASP A 14 21.42 -9.12 14.51
N GLU A 15 20.52 -10.09 14.62
CA GLU A 15 19.19 -9.98 13.99
C GLU A 15 18.36 -8.85 14.64
N PRO A 16 17.56 -8.08 13.87
CA PRO A 16 17.25 -8.29 12.44
C PRO A 16 18.24 -7.64 11.46
N TYR A 17 19.27 -6.95 11.95
CA TYR A 17 20.16 -6.15 11.11
C TYR A 17 21.07 -7.01 10.24
N TYR A 18 21.50 -8.19 10.70
CA TYR A 18 22.22 -9.15 9.87
C TYR A 18 21.44 -9.52 8.59
N THR A 19 20.18 -9.94 8.75
CA THR A 19 19.33 -10.30 7.62
C THR A 19 19.11 -9.11 6.68
N ILE A 20 18.87 -7.92 7.24
CA ILE A 20 18.66 -6.70 6.45
C ILE A 20 19.94 -6.33 5.67
N ALA A 21 21.09 -6.27 6.35
CA ALA A 21 22.38 -5.95 5.73
C ALA A 21 22.78 -6.94 4.63
N THR A 22 22.49 -8.22 4.82
CA THR A 22 22.70 -9.26 3.79
C THR A 22 21.82 -9.04 2.56
N LYS A 23 20.64 -8.43 2.71
CA LYS A 23 19.68 -8.21 1.61
C LYS A 23 19.82 -6.87 0.90
N ILE A 24 20.10 -5.78 1.63
CA ILE A 24 20.12 -4.41 1.09
C ILE A 24 21.48 -3.72 1.21
N GLY A 25 22.47 -4.36 1.85
CA GLY A 25 23.80 -3.81 2.09
C GLY A 25 23.97 -3.13 3.45
N PHE A 26 25.22 -3.08 3.92
CA PHE A 26 25.57 -2.56 5.24
C PHE A 26 25.25 -1.06 5.42
N GLU A 27 25.61 -0.24 4.44
CA GLU A 27 25.42 1.22 4.51
C GLU A 27 23.92 1.61 4.61
N ALA A 28 23.08 1.06 3.73
CA ALA A 28 21.63 1.27 3.76
C ALA A 28 21.00 0.76 5.07
N THR A 29 21.55 -0.30 5.65
CA THR A 29 21.10 -0.84 6.94
C THR A 29 21.44 0.10 8.08
N LEU A 30 22.62 0.74 8.06
CA LEU A 30 22.98 1.75 9.06
C LEU A 30 22.10 3.01 8.96
N GLU A 31 21.75 3.44 7.74
CA GLU A 31 20.80 4.54 7.56
C GLU A 31 19.41 4.19 8.12
N LEU A 32 18.93 2.98 7.83
CA LEU A 32 17.68 2.47 8.39
C LEU A 32 17.76 2.40 9.92
N ALA A 33 18.84 1.86 10.47
CA ALA A 33 19.06 1.78 11.92
C ALA A 33 19.01 3.16 12.59
N LYS A 34 19.67 4.17 11.99
CA LYS A 34 19.63 5.56 12.47
C LYS A 34 18.23 6.16 12.46
N MET A 35 17.43 5.84 11.46
CA MET A 35 16.04 6.32 11.36
C MET A 35 15.14 5.74 12.45
N VAL A 36 15.41 4.50 12.87
CA VAL A 36 14.47 3.70 13.69
C VAL A 36 14.99 3.38 15.10
N GLN A 37 16.18 3.89 15.44
CA GLN A 37 16.91 3.53 16.66
C GLN A 37 16.06 3.70 17.92
N GLY A 38 16.03 2.66 18.76
CA GLY A 38 15.30 2.66 20.04
C GLY A 38 13.77 2.62 19.91
N SER A 39 13.22 2.54 18.70
CA SER A 39 11.78 2.48 18.45
C SER A 39 11.33 1.04 18.15
N GLN A 40 10.14 0.67 18.64
CA GLN A 40 9.47 -0.56 18.21
C GLN A 40 8.72 -0.29 16.91
N ILE A 41 9.17 -0.86 15.80
CA ILE A 41 8.53 -0.71 14.49
C ILE A 41 7.69 -1.92 14.15
N TYR A 42 6.43 -1.65 13.80
CA TYR A 42 5.57 -2.63 13.15
C TYR A 42 5.71 -2.52 11.64
N PHE A 43 6.10 -3.62 10.98
CA PHE A 43 6.11 -3.72 9.52
C PHE A 43 4.79 -4.34 9.04
N PRO A 44 3.83 -3.53 8.53
CA PRO A 44 2.63 -4.09 7.91
C PRO A 44 3.00 -4.88 6.65
N THR A 45 2.19 -5.88 6.33
CA THR A 45 2.27 -6.54 5.02
C THR A 45 2.19 -5.51 3.90
N ILE A 46 3.01 -5.65 2.86
CA ILE A 46 3.03 -4.71 1.71
C ILE A 46 1.63 -4.47 1.13
N VAL A 47 0.81 -5.51 1.09
CA VAL A 47 -0.58 -5.49 0.65
C VAL A 47 -1.40 -4.44 1.41
N LYS A 48 -1.29 -4.44 2.75
CA LYS A 48 -1.97 -3.47 3.63
C LYS A 48 -1.40 -2.06 3.52
N SER A 49 -0.08 -1.94 3.35
CA SER A 49 0.57 -0.63 3.15
C SER A 49 0.07 0.06 1.87
N CYS A 50 -0.21 -0.72 0.83
CA CYS A 50 -0.71 -0.22 -0.45
C CYS A 50 -2.25 -0.14 -0.54
N ASP A 51 -3.01 -0.38 0.54
CA ASP A 51 -4.48 -0.32 0.55
C ASP A 51 -5.07 0.93 -0.12
N PRO A 52 -4.61 2.15 0.22
CA PRO A 52 -5.16 3.36 -0.37
C PRO A 52 -5.01 3.36 -1.89
N LYS A 53 -3.82 3.00 -2.39
CA LYS A 53 -3.55 3.00 -3.82
C LYS A 53 -4.33 1.90 -4.56
N ARG A 54 -4.46 0.71 -3.97
CA ARG A 54 -5.28 -0.36 -4.56
C ARG A 54 -6.75 0.06 -4.68
N LYS A 55 -7.29 0.76 -3.68
CA LYS A 55 -8.67 1.28 -3.70
C LYS A 55 -8.88 2.33 -4.78
N GLU A 56 -7.88 3.17 -5.06
CA GLU A 56 -7.90 4.11 -6.20
C GLU A 56 -7.94 3.37 -7.52
N LEU A 57 -7.03 2.41 -7.74
CA LEU A 57 -6.96 1.64 -8.98
C LEU A 57 -8.25 0.84 -9.23
N ILE A 58 -8.87 0.28 -8.18
CA ILE A 58 -10.18 -0.37 -8.27
C ILE A 58 -11.23 0.60 -8.81
N LYS A 59 -11.25 1.86 -8.35
CA LYS A 59 -12.21 2.86 -8.79
C LYS A 59 -11.97 3.29 -10.24
N GLU A 60 -10.71 3.38 -10.66
CA GLU A 60 -10.31 3.75 -12.02
C GLU A 60 -10.67 2.65 -13.03
N GLU A 61 -10.49 1.38 -12.67
CA GLU A 61 -10.77 0.22 -13.54
C GLU A 61 -12.22 -0.29 -13.45
N PHE A 62 -13.05 0.31 -12.59
CA PHE A 62 -14.41 -0.16 -12.39
C PHE A 62 -15.31 0.17 -13.58
N ASN A 63 -15.91 -0.86 -14.19
CA ASN A 63 -16.74 -0.72 -15.39
C ASN A 63 -18.26 -0.88 -15.13
N GLY A 64 -18.67 -0.98 -13.86
CA GLY A 64 -20.06 -1.16 -13.45
C GLY A 64 -20.42 -2.60 -13.04
N TYR A 65 -19.71 -3.62 -13.52
CA TYR A 65 -20.06 -5.02 -13.27
C TYR A 65 -18.86 -5.96 -13.00
N ASN A 66 -17.62 -5.53 -13.23
CA ASN A 66 -16.38 -6.31 -13.05
C ASN A 66 -15.93 -6.53 -11.59
N TYR A 67 -16.87 -6.59 -10.63
CA TYR A 67 -16.56 -6.73 -9.20
C TYR A 67 -15.69 -7.95 -8.88
N ARG A 68 -16.01 -9.11 -9.46
CA ARG A 68 -15.28 -10.37 -9.24
C ARG A 68 -13.85 -10.33 -9.77
N GLU A 69 -13.67 -9.73 -10.94
CA GLU A 69 -12.35 -9.59 -11.57
C GLU A 69 -11.45 -8.67 -10.75
N LEU A 70 -11.98 -7.52 -10.32
CA LEU A 70 -11.25 -6.59 -9.46
C LEU A 70 -10.93 -7.19 -8.09
N ALA A 71 -11.85 -7.97 -7.51
CA ALA A 71 -11.64 -8.68 -6.26
C ALA A 71 -10.45 -9.65 -6.36
N ALA A 72 -10.42 -10.48 -7.40
CA ALA A 72 -9.31 -11.40 -7.66
C ALA A 72 -7.99 -10.68 -7.95
N LYS A 73 -8.02 -9.64 -8.80
CA LYS A 73 -6.83 -8.88 -9.21
C LYS A 73 -6.16 -8.17 -8.04
N TYR A 74 -6.96 -7.54 -7.18
CA TYR A 74 -6.45 -6.71 -6.09
C TYR A 74 -6.43 -7.42 -4.73
N GLY A 75 -6.86 -8.69 -4.64
CA GLY A 75 -6.85 -9.46 -3.41
C GLY A 75 -7.85 -8.96 -2.36
N PHE A 76 -9.02 -8.50 -2.80
CA PHE A 76 -10.14 -8.14 -1.93
C PHE A 76 -11.28 -9.15 -2.07
N THR A 77 -12.20 -9.19 -1.11
CA THR A 77 -13.48 -9.88 -1.31
C THR A 77 -14.38 -9.05 -2.23
N GLU A 78 -15.28 -9.68 -2.98
CA GLU A 78 -16.27 -8.96 -3.81
C GLU A 78 -17.09 -7.94 -3.02
N ARG A 79 -17.45 -8.26 -1.76
CA ARG A 79 -18.16 -7.34 -0.86
C ARG A 79 -17.39 -6.03 -0.68
N TRP A 80 -16.10 -6.11 -0.35
CA TRP A 80 -15.23 -4.94 -0.19
C TRP A 80 -15.11 -4.14 -1.48
N VAL A 81 -15.00 -4.79 -2.64
CA VAL A 81 -14.97 -4.08 -3.93
C VAL A 81 -16.29 -3.33 -4.18
N ARG A 82 -17.44 -3.95 -3.88
CA ARG A 82 -18.75 -3.28 -3.96
C ARG A 82 -18.84 -2.08 -3.02
N GLU A 83 -18.32 -2.19 -1.81
CA GLU A 83 -18.26 -1.08 -0.85
C GLU A 83 -17.37 0.07 -1.37
N ILE A 84 -16.19 -0.24 -1.92
CA ILE A 84 -15.27 0.74 -2.52
C ILE A 84 -15.92 1.48 -3.70
N CYS A 85 -16.65 0.76 -4.56
CA CYS A 85 -17.29 1.32 -5.76
C CYS A 85 -18.69 1.91 -5.50
N SER A 86 -19.23 1.81 -4.28
CA SER A 86 -20.61 2.19 -3.96
C SER A 86 -20.94 3.64 -4.33
N GLU A 87 -20.02 4.57 -4.04
CA GLU A 87 -20.17 5.99 -4.37
C GLU A 87 -20.13 6.26 -5.87
N LEU A 88 -19.35 5.49 -6.65
CA LEU A 88 -19.34 5.60 -8.12
C LEU A 88 -20.68 5.19 -8.70
N VAL A 89 -21.23 4.06 -8.22
CA VAL A 89 -22.53 3.56 -8.67
C VAL A 89 -23.65 4.55 -8.32
N LYS A 90 -23.63 5.16 -7.12
CA LYS A 90 -24.60 6.20 -6.75
C LYS A 90 -24.52 7.41 -7.68
N LYS A 91 -23.30 7.87 -8.00
CA LYS A 91 -23.11 8.99 -8.94
C LYS A 91 -23.68 8.68 -10.31
N GLU A 92 -23.39 7.50 -10.86
CA GLU A 92 -23.94 7.07 -12.16
C GLU A 92 -25.47 6.97 -12.14
N ARG A 93 -26.06 6.40 -11.08
CA ARG A 93 -27.52 6.29 -10.94
C ARG A 93 -28.23 7.64 -10.78
N ASN A 94 -27.56 8.61 -10.16
CA ASN A 94 -28.12 9.94 -9.93
C ASN A 94 -27.86 10.91 -11.08
N LYS A 95 -27.19 10.47 -12.17
CA LYS A 95 -27.05 11.31 -13.36
C LYS A 95 -28.44 11.60 -13.94
N PRO A 96 -28.75 12.87 -14.26
CA PRO A 96 -30.00 13.18 -14.91
C PRO A 96 -30.08 12.38 -16.21
N HIS A 97 -31.22 11.71 -16.42
CA HIS A 97 -31.47 11.00 -17.65
C HIS A 97 -31.41 12.00 -18.82
N HIS A 98 -30.88 11.59 -19.98
CA HIS A 98 -30.70 12.47 -21.13
C HIS A 98 -31.99 13.22 -21.54
N SER A 99 -33.17 12.63 -21.32
CA SER A 99 -34.49 13.23 -21.57
C SER A 99 -35.08 14.03 -20.39
N GLN A 100 -34.33 14.25 -19.30
CA GLN A 100 -34.72 15.25 -18.30
C GLN A 100 -34.38 16.64 -18.83
N LEU A 101 -35.41 17.37 -19.24
CA LEU A 101 -35.31 18.81 -19.49
C LEU A 101 -34.86 19.49 -18.19
N SER A 102 -33.75 20.23 -18.28
CA SER A 102 -33.32 21.16 -17.24
C SER A 102 -34.41 22.21 -17.07
N LEU A 103 -35.08 22.22 -15.92
CA LEU A 103 -36.02 23.27 -15.54
C LEU A 103 -35.23 24.52 -15.09
N PHE A 104 -34.60 25.19 -16.05
CA PHE A 104 -34.09 26.55 -15.93
C PHE A 104 -34.39 27.30 -17.22
#